data_AF-A0AAW8YGY5-F1
#
_entry.id   AF-A0AAW8YGY5-F1
#
_cell.length_a   1.000
_cell.length_b   1.000
_cell.length_c   1.000
_cell.angle_alpha   90.00
_cell.angle_beta   90.00
_cell.angle_gamma   90.00
#
_symmetry.space_group_name_H-M   'P 1'
#
loop_
_entity.id
_entity.type
_entity.pdbx_description
1 polymer ?
#
loop_
_entity_poly.entity_id
_entity_poly.type
_entity_poly.pdbx_seq_one_letter_code
_entity_poly.pdbx_strand_id
1 'polypeptide(L)'
;MVTQGDTFEDAVCWAEDAIGTMLDGEKSYPKVQDPSNWKLNKNDRLVYITVDMSKWLKKNSKTVKKTITVPEYLNEMAKEQNINVSRVASEALKRELGI
;
A
#
# COMPACT_ATOMS: atom_id res chain seq x y z
N MET A 1 18.48 4.82 1.71
CA MET A 1 18.00 3.64 0.97
C MET A 1 18.45 3.78 -0.48
N VAL A 2 18.81 2.69 -1.14
CA VAL A 2 19.15 2.66 -2.57
C VAL A 2 18.28 1.60 -3.21
N THR A 3 17.80 1.86 -4.42
CA THR A 3 16.96 0.96 -5.21
C THR A 3 17.49 0.90 -6.64
N GLN A 4 17.10 -0.13 -7.39
CA GLN A 4 17.58 -0.37 -8.75
C GLN A 4 16.52 -1.10 -9.57
N GLY A 5 16.67 -1.06 -10.90
CA GLY A 5 15.84 -1.82 -11.84
C GLY A 5 16.60 -2.10 -13.13
N ASP A 6 16.23 -3.17 -13.81
CA ASP A 6 16.85 -3.56 -15.08
C ASP A 6 16.38 -2.66 -16.23
N THR A 7 15.17 -2.12 -16.09
CA THR A 7 14.58 -1.11 -16.99
C THR A 7 14.30 0.20 -16.24
N PHE A 8 14.01 1.26 -16.98
CA PHE A 8 13.62 2.54 -16.37
C PHE A 8 12.30 2.41 -15.62
N GLU A 9 11.34 1.69 -16.18
CA GLU A 9 10.04 1.41 -15.59
C GLU A 9 10.18 0.63 -14.28
N ASP A 10 11.07 -0.37 -14.25
CA ASP A 10 11.38 -1.10 -13.02
C ASP A 10 12.00 -0.17 -11.98
N ALA A 11 12.98 0.64 -12.38
CA ALA A 11 13.64 1.56 -11.45
C ALA A 11 12.65 2.57 -10.83
N VAL A 12 11.68 3.07 -11.61
CA VAL A 12 10.59 3.94 -11.13
C VAL A 12 9.68 3.17 -10.16
N CYS A 13 9.28 1.95 -10.51
CA CYS A 13 8.42 1.11 -9.68
C CYS A 13 9.07 0.79 -8.32
N TRP A 14 10.34 0.37 -8.34
CA TRP A 14 11.09 0.07 -7.12
C TRP A 14 11.47 1.31 -6.32
N ALA A 15 11.58 2.48 -6.96
CA ALA A 15 11.73 3.75 -6.24
C ALA A 15 10.45 4.15 -5.50
N GLU A 16 9.27 3.99 -6.13
CA GLU A 16 7.98 4.24 -5.48
C GLU A 16 7.82 3.34 -4.25
N ASP A 17 8.13 2.05 -4.37
CA ASP A 17 8.01 1.09 -3.28
C ASP A 17 9.02 1.33 -2.15
N ALA A 18 10.26 1.68 -2.50
CA ALA A 18 11.30 2.05 -1.56
C ALA A 18 10.91 3.28 -0.74
N ILE A 19 10.42 4.34 -1.40
CA ILE A 19 9.94 5.55 -0.72
C ILE A 19 8.73 5.22 0.17
N GLY A 20 7.76 4.45 -0.35
CA GLY A 20 6.59 4.02 0.43
C GLY A 20 6.98 3.27 1.71
N THR A 21 7.93 2.35 1.59
CA THR A 21 8.49 1.59 2.72
C THR A 21 9.17 2.51 3.74
N MET A 22 9.93 3.51 3.29
CA MET A 22 10.57 4.47 4.19
C MET A 22 9.59 5.35 4.95
N LEU A 23 8.43 5.65 4.37
CA LEU A 23 7.41 6.52 4.96
C LEU A 23 6.38 5.74 5.79
N ASP A 24 6.40 4.40 5.76
CA ASP A 24 5.48 3.58 6.55
C ASP A 24 5.72 3.78 8.06
N GLY A 25 4.65 4.07 8.80
CA GLY A 25 4.70 4.35 10.24
C GLY A 25 5.14 5.77 10.62
N GLU A 26 5.55 6.60 9.65
CA GLU A 26 5.92 7.99 9.93
C GLU A 26 4.71 8.86 10.27
N LYS A 27 4.83 9.72 11.30
CA LYS A 27 3.74 10.61 11.74
C LYS A 27 3.58 11.83 10.84
N SER A 28 4.64 12.21 10.14
CA SER A 28 4.64 13.32 9.19
C SER A 28 5.64 13.01 8.08
N TYR A 29 5.32 13.46 6.86
CA TYR A 29 6.21 13.26 5.73
C TYR A 29 7.22 14.39 5.60
N PRO A 30 8.46 14.08 5.19
CA PRO A 30 9.47 15.09 4.94
C PRO A 30 9.02 16.02 3.82
N LYS A 31 9.49 17.27 3.85
CA LYS A 31 9.29 18.18 2.73
C LYS A 31 10.06 17.67 1.51
N VAL A 32 9.41 17.73 0.34
CA VAL A 32 10.06 17.44 -0.93
C VAL A 32 11.24 18.39 -1.11
N GLN A 33 12.39 17.85 -1.50
CA GLN A 33 13.57 18.65 -1.77
C GLN A 33 13.45 19.30 -3.15
N ASP A 34 13.96 20.53 -3.28
CA ASP A 34 14.11 21.20 -4.57
C ASP A 34 15.47 20.83 -5.20
N PRO A 35 15.48 20.10 -6.32
CA PRO A 35 16.71 19.66 -6.96
C PRO A 35 17.30 20.68 -7.94
N SER A 36 16.73 21.89 -8.07
CA SER A 36 17.14 22.89 -9.08
C SER A 36 18.62 23.25 -9.06
N ASN A 37 19.28 23.13 -7.89
CA ASN A 37 20.70 23.45 -7.70
C ASN A 37 21.61 22.22 -7.59
N TRP A 38 21.10 21.01 -7.83
CA TRP A 38 21.88 19.78 -7.70
C TRP A 38 22.87 19.63 -8.85
N LYS A 39 24.10 19.19 -8.54
CA LYS A 39 25.13 18.88 -9.55
C LYS A 39 25.02 17.40 -9.94
N LEU A 40 24.67 17.16 -11.19
CA LEU A 40 24.55 15.82 -11.77
C LEU A 40 25.81 15.46 -12.56
N ASN A 41 26.21 14.18 -12.56
CA ASN A 41 27.26 13.70 -13.45
C ASN A 41 26.73 13.56 -14.88
N LYS A 42 27.64 13.40 -15.86
CA LYS A 42 27.33 13.37 -17.30
C LYS A 42 26.21 12.40 -17.70
N ASN A 43 26.03 11.30 -16.97
CA ASN A 43 25.04 10.26 -17.29
C ASN A 43 23.92 10.14 -16.25
N ASP A 44 23.88 11.04 -15.27
CA ASP A 44 22.82 11.04 -14.26
C ASP A 44 21.58 11.71 -14.84
N ARG A 45 20.41 11.23 -14.39
CA ARG A 45 19.11 11.83 -14.72
C ARG A 45 18.33 12.03 -13.43
N LEU A 46 17.69 13.19 -13.34
CA LEU A 46 16.74 13.49 -12.29
C LEU A 46 15.36 12.99 -12.71
N VAL A 47 14.67 12.28 -11.80
CA VAL A 47 13.31 11.78 -12.01
C VAL A 47 12.49 12.10 -10.78
N TYR A 48 11.29 12.66 -10.99
CA TYR A 48 10.32 12.85 -9.92
C TYR A 48 9.48 11.59 -9.76
N ILE A 49 9.41 11.08 -8.53
CA ILE A 49 8.61 9.91 -8.17
C ILE A 49 7.50 10.37 -7.24
N THR A 50 6.25 10.08 -7.61
CA THR A 50 5.08 10.36 -6.79
C THR A 50 4.64 9.09 -6.08
N VAL A 51 4.37 9.18 -4.78
CA VAL A 51 3.86 8.06 -3.98
C VAL A 51 2.53 8.45 -3.37
N ASP A 52 1.48 7.70 -3.68
CA ASP A 52 0.22 7.76 -2.94
C ASP A 52 0.30 6.79 -1.76
N MET A 53 0.63 7.33 -0.58
CA MET A 53 0.76 6.54 0.64
C MET A 53 -0.54 5.84 1.04
N SER A 54 -1.71 6.40 0.71
CA SER A 54 -2.99 5.74 1.00
C SER A 54 -3.16 4.48 0.17
N LYS A 55 -2.80 4.54 -1.11
CA LYS A 55 -2.84 3.38 -2.01
C LYS A 55 -1.75 2.37 -1.67
N TRP A 56 -0.53 2.84 -1.39
CA TRP A 56 0.60 1.99 -1.04
C TRP A 56 0.34 1.22 0.26
N LEU A 57 -0.16 1.88 1.31
CA LEU A 57 -0.52 1.24 2.57
C LEU A 57 -1.63 0.20 2.38
N LYS A 58 -2.67 0.49 1.58
CA LYS A 58 -3.71 -0.52 1.27
C LYS A 58 -3.12 -1.74 0.59
N LYS A 59 -2.22 -1.57 -0.39
CA LYS A 59 -1.57 -2.65 -1.14
C LYS A 59 -0.64 -3.49 -0.24
N ASN A 60 0.09 -2.85 0.65
CA ASN A 60 1.12 -3.49 1.49
C ASN A 60 0.64 -3.81 2.92
N SER A 61 -0.61 -3.50 3.24
CA SER A 61 -1.19 -3.80 4.55
C SER A 61 -1.23 -5.30 4.83
N LYS A 62 -0.85 -5.68 6.05
CA LYS A 62 -0.97 -7.05 6.53
C LYS A 62 -2.43 -7.38 6.82
N THR A 63 -2.87 -8.56 6.40
CA THR A 63 -4.16 -9.09 6.85
C THR A 63 -4.09 -9.39 8.34
N VAL A 64 -4.99 -8.78 9.11
CA VAL A 64 -5.09 -8.99 10.56
C VAL A 64 -6.26 -9.91 10.87
N LYS A 65 -6.03 -10.94 11.69
CA LYS A 65 -7.10 -11.80 12.20
C LYS A 65 -7.99 -10.98 13.14
N LYS A 66 -9.29 -11.00 12.90
CA LYS A 66 -10.31 -10.42 13.79
C LYS A 66 -11.31 -11.50 14.17
N THR A 67 -11.68 -11.54 15.45
CA THR A 67 -12.79 -12.35 15.94
C THR A 67 -14.06 -11.51 15.83
N ILE A 68 -15.09 -12.03 15.17
CA ILE A 68 -16.38 -11.37 15.01
C ILE A 68 -17.46 -12.18 15.71
N THR A 69 -18.44 -11.50 16.30
CA THR A 69 -19.61 -12.14 16.90
C THR A 69 -20.75 -12.08 15.90
N VAL A 70 -21.32 -13.23 15.57
CA VAL A 70 -22.48 -13.36 14.67
C VAL A 70 -23.49 -14.33 15.29
N PRO A 71 -24.79 -14.18 15.01
CA PRO A 71 -25.79 -15.19 15.34
C PRO A 71 -25.40 -16.59 14.84
N GLU A 72 -25.69 -17.62 15.64
CA GLU A 72 -25.32 -19.02 15.36
C GLU A 72 -25.84 -19.49 14.00
N TYR A 73 -27.12 -19.22 13.71
CA TYR A 73 -27.76 -19.61 12.45
C TYR A 73 -27.01 -19.06 11.21
N LEU A 74 -26.46 -17.84 11.29
CA LEU A 74 -25.70 -17.27 10.16
C LEU A 74 -24.36 -17.97 9.96
N ASN A 75 -23.70 -18.37 11.04
CA ASN A 75 -22.44 -19.10 10.96
C ASN A 75 -22.63 -20.51 10.38
N GLU A 76 -23.71 -21.20 10.75
CA GLU A 76 -24.05 -22.51 10.17
C GLU A 76 -24.37 -22.39 8.68
N MET A 77 -25.27 -21.48 8.30
CA MET A 77 -25.61 -21.24 6.90
C MET A 77 -24.39 -20.86 6.05
N ALA A 78 -23.49 -20.04 6.59
CA ALA A 78 -22.26 -19.65 5.90
C ALA A 78 -21.33 -20.85 5.66
N LYS A 79 -21.23 -21.78 6.62
CA LYS A 79 -20.43 -23.00 6.46
C LYS A 79 -21.06 -23.94 5.43
N GLU A 80 -22.36 -24.18 5.49
CA GLU A 80 -23.08 -25.04 4.55
C GLU A 80 -22.94 -24.55 3.11
N GLN A 81 -22.97 -23.23 2.90
CA GLN A 81 -22.82 -22.61 1.60
C GLN A 81 -21.36 -22.31 1.23
N ASN A 82 -20.38 -22.74 2.04
CA ASN A 82 -18.96 -22.51 1.83
C ASN A 82 -18.58 -21.02 1.63
N ILE A 83 -19.25 -20.13 2.36
CA ILE A 83 -19.03 -18.68 2.30
C ILE A 83 -17.77 -18.30 3.10
N ASN A 84 -16.87 -17.55 2.46
CA ASN A 84 -15.71 -16.97 3.15
C ASN A 84 -16.13 -15.74 3.97
N VAL A 85 -16.36 -15.95 5.27
CA VAL A 85 -16.77 -14.91 6.23
C VAL A 85 -15.77 -13.75 6.29
N SER A 86 -14.46 -14.02 6.17
CA SER A 86 -13.45 -12.96 6.18
C SER A 86 -13.53 -12.07 4.94
N ARG A 87 -13.82 -12.64 3.76
CA ARG A 87 -14.05 -11.88 2.53
C ARG A 87 -15.30 -11.00 2.66
N VAL A 88 -16.41 -11.59 3.10
CA VAL A 88 -17.68 -10.86 3.28
C VAL A 88 -17.55 -9.71 4.26
N ALA A 89 -16.92 -9.93 5.41
CA ALA A 89 -16.67 -8.88 6.40
C ALA A 89 -15.79 -7.76 5.84
N SER A 90 -14.76 -8.10 5.05
CA SER A 90 -13.88 -7.11 4.43
C SER A 90 -14.60 -6.27 3.37
N GLU A 91 -15.45 -6.90 2.55
CA GLU A 91 -16.28 -6.21 1.54
C GLU A 91 -17.33 -5.30 2.19
N ALA A 92 -17.99 -5.78 3.25
CA ALA A 92 -18.93 -4.97 4.02
C ALA A 92 -18.23 -3.74 4.61
N LEU A 93 -17.04 -3.90 5.22
CA LEU A 93 -16.26 -2.78 5.74
C LEU A 93 -15.88 -1.76 4.66
N LYS A 94 -15.46 -2.21 3.46
CA LYS A 94 -15.17 -1.32 2.34
C LYS A 94 -16.39 -0.49 1.94
N ARG A 95 -17.55 -1.15 1.83
CA ARG A 95 -18.82 -0.50 1.51
C ARG A 95 -19.21 0.56 2.55
N GLU A 96 -19.13 0.23 3.84
CA GLU A 96 -19.46 1.18 4.92
C GLU A 96 -18.47 2.35 4.99
N LEU A 97 -17.21 2.15 4.58
CA LEU A 97 -16.19 3.19 4.51
C LEU A 97 -16.17 3.98 3.19
N GLY A 98 -17.01 3.61 2.22
CA GLY A 98 -17.08 4.25 0.90
C GLY A 98 -15.82 4.05 0.04
N ILE A 99 -15.15 2.89 0.17
CA ILE A 99 -13.91 2.53 -0.54
C ILE A 99 -14.17 1.44 -1.58
#